data_AF-A0A7W9KJW1-F1
#
_entry.id   AF-A0A7W9KJW1-F1
#
_cell.length_a   1.000
_cell.length_b   1.000
_cell.length_c   1.000
_cell.angle_alpha   90.00
_cell.angle_beta   90.00
_cell.angle_gamma   90.00
#
_symmetry.space_group_name_H-M   'P 1'
#
loop_
_entity.id
_entity.type
_entity.pdbx_description
1 polymer ?
#
loop_
_entity_poly.entity_id
_entity_poly.type
_entity_poly.pdbx_seq_one_letter_code
_entity_poly.pdbx_strand_id
1 'polypeptide(L)'
;MSENLRPVRLAANQPRQFYRGGAAIAELRGMPATAEFGPEDWVGSITTQFGKDAGLSPLPDGTLLRDAVAADPTAWLGAEHAARYGADTALLVKLLDAGQRLPVHYHPSDAFAADHLNCRHGKTEAWIVVGTTGPNPTVHIGFKADADAAVVDNWVTVQDREAMLGALNAVPVKAGDTVFIPAGLPHAIGEGVFIVELQQPTDFSITIEWQGFLDGPDSWHLGLGQTVALEALDLSGWDAKRLDTIVKHTADRHEPCVDLLPNSDFFRAQRLHADSPIELDPSFAVLVVLDGEGRLHTEGGDPIALRRGDTFVLPHAAGSSKLDGGLVAVRCLPPEVRT
;
A
#
# COMPACT_ATOMS: atom_id res chain seq x y z
N MET A 1 18.19 -10.24 -28.81
CA MET A 1 16.77 -9.88 -28.68
C MET A 1 16.35 -10.46 -27.35
N SER A 2 16.14 -9.62 -26.33
CA SER A 2 15.53 -10.09 -25.08
C SER A 2 14.19 -10.71 -25.46
N GLU A 3 13.86 -11.89 -24.97
CA GLU A 3 12.45 -12.27 -24.92
C GLU A 3 11.75 -11.15 -24.14
N ASN A 4 10.73 -10.51 -24.73
CA ASN A 4 10.01 -9.45 -24.02
C ASN A 4 9.38 -10.10 -22.78
N LEU A 5 9.79 -9.62 -21.61
CA LEU A 5 9.19 -10.05 -20.35
C LEU A 5 7.68 -9.78 -20.42
N ARG A 6 6.88 -10.77 -20.05
CA ARG A 6 5.42 -10.68 -20.09
C ARG A 6 4.87 -10.33 -18.71
N PRO A 7 3.67 -9.72 -18.64
CA PRO A 7 2.95 -9.61 -17.38
C PRO A 7 2.78 -10.97 -16.71
N VAL A 8 3.02 -11.02 -15.40
CA VAL A 8 3.01 -12.26 -14.63
C VAL A 8 1.85 -12.22 -13.64
N ARG A 9 0.99 -13.24 -13.69
CA ARG A 9 -0.05 -13.43 -12.67
C ARG A 9 0.58 -13.88 -11.37
N LEU A 10 0.23 -13.21 -10.28
CA LEU A 10 0.75 -13.48 -8.94
C LEU A 10 -0.25 -14.28 -8.11
N ALA A 11 0.26 -15.26 -7.38
CA ALA A 11 -0.46 -15.89 -6.28
C ALA A 11 -0.49 -14.97 -5.05
N ALA A 12 -1.32 -15.30 -4.06
CA ALA A 12 -1.32 -14.60 -2.78
C ALA A 12 0.02 -14.80 -2.05
N ASN A 13 0.55 -13.73 -1.48
CA ASN A 13 1.80 -13.71 -0.72
C ASN A 13 1.50 -13.08 0.65
N GLN A 14 1.21 -13.94 1.63
CA GLN A 14 0.61 -13.53 2.90
C GLN A 14 1.60 -13.69 4.06
N PRO A 15 2.51 -12.72 4.27
CA PRO A 15 3.35 -12.75 5.46
C PRO A 15 2.47 -12.68 6.72
N ARG A 16 2.90 -13.37 7.78
CA ARG A 16 2.11 -13.45 9.02
C ARG A 16 2.04 -12.07 9.68
N GLN A 17 0.82 -11.68 10.05
CA GLN A 17 0.54 -10.43 10.74
C GLN A 17 -0.07 -10.66 12.14
N PHE A 18 0.00 -9.64 12.99
CA PHE A 18 -0.45 -9.71 14.39
C PHE A 18 -1.97 -9.47 14.58
N TYR A 19 -2.65 -8.96 13.55
CA TYR A 19 -4.06 -8.59 13.60
C TYR A 19 -4.93 -9.51 12.73
N ARG A 20 -6.24 -9.49 12.97
CA ARG A 20 -7.23 -10.32 12.24
C ARG A 20 -7.65 -9.68 10.91
N GLY A 21 -8.09 -10.52 9.99
CA GLY A 21 -8.61 -10.14 8.67
C GLY A 21 -8.43 -11.30 7.68
N GLY A 22 -8.58 -11.00 6.40
CA GLY A 22 -8.29 -11.90 5.28
C GLY A 22 -9.52 -12.40 4.53
N ALA A 23 -10.71 -12.24 5.11
CA ALA A 23 -11.96 -12.67 4.49
C ALA A 23 -12.24 -11.87 3.20
N ALA A 24 -12.01 -10.55 3.20
CA ALA A 24 -12.21 -9.72 2.02
C ALA A 24 -11.18 -10.03 0.91
N ILE A 25 -9.94 -10.36 1.30
CA ILE A 25 -8.90 -10.78 0.36
C ILE A 25 -9.27 -12.12 -0.28
N ALA A 26 -9.69 -13.10 0.53
CA ALA A 26 -10.14 -14.41 0.05
C ALA A 26 -11.33 -14.26 -0.93
N GLU A 27 -12.32 -13.43 -0.57
CA GLU A 27 -13.48 -13.15 -1.43
C GLU A 27 -13.07 -12.48 -2.75
N LEU A 28 -12.21 -11.47 -2.69
CA LEU A 28 -11.72 -10.79 -3.89
C LEU A 28 -11.03 -11.80 -4.82
N ARG A 29 -10.15 -12.66 -4.27
CA ARG A 29 -9.43 -13.70 -5.02
C ARG A 29 -10.29 -14.90 -5.46
N GLY A 30 -11.59 -14.88 -5.18
CA GLY A 30 -12.52 -15.94 -5.56
C GLY A 30 -12.30 -17.25 -4.81
N MET A 31 -11.72 -17.18 -3.60
CA MET A 31 -11.54 -18.31 -2.71
C MET A 31 -12.83 -18.58 -1.92
N PRO A 32 -13.09 -19.84 -1.49
CA PRO A 32 -14.25 -20.13 -0.65
C PRO A 32 -14.13 -19.41 0.70
N ALA A 33 -15.26 -19.10 1.34
CA ALA A 33 -15.30 -18.43 2.65
C ALA A 33 -14.58 -19.20 3.78
N THR A 34 -14.30 -20.49 3.57
CA THR A 34 -13.54 -21.34 4.49
C THR A 34 -12.03 -21.27 4.27
N ALA A 35 -11.54 -20.56 3.26
CA ALA A 35 -10.12 -20.42 3.00
C ALA A 35 -9.45 -19.61 4.12
N GLU A 36 -8.38 -20.15 4.68
CA GLU A 36 -7.56 -19.45 5.67
C GLU A 36 -6.66 -18.44 4.95
N PHE A 37 -7.03 -17.17 5.00
CA PHE A 37 -6.23 -16.05 4.49
C PHE A 37 -5.77 -15.17 5.64
N GLY A 38 -4.53 -14.68 5.56
CA GLY A 38 -4.03 -13.61 6.42
C GLY A 38 -4.67 -12.25 6.09
N PRO A 39 -4.55 -11.26 6.99
CA PRO A 39 -5.13 -9.92 6.79
C PRO A 39 -4.40 -9.07 5.74
N GLU A 40 -3.23 -9.53 5.28
CA GLU A 40 -2.46 -8.85 4.25
C GLU A 40 -2.06 -9.83 3.14
N ASP A 41 -1.90 -9.27 1.95
CA ASP A 41 -1.35 -9.92 0.79
C ASP A 41 -0.44 -8.93 0.04
N TRP A 42 0.86 -9.19 0.06
CA TRP A 42 1.90 -8.32 -0.46
C TRP A 42 2.11 -8.62 -1.94
N VAL A 43 1.49 -7.81 -2.79
CA VAL A 43 1.38 -8.08 -4.23
C VAL A 43 2.57 -7.50 -4.97
N GLY A 44 3.36 -8.36 -5.62
CA GLY A 44 4.52 -7.94 -6.41
C GLY A 44 5.60 -7.30 -5.55
N SER A 45 5.71 -7.74 -4.31
CA SER A 45 6.63 -7.18 -3.33
C SER A 45 8.06 -7.66 -3.56
N ILE A 46 8.99 -6.72 -3.51
CA ILE A 46 10.43 -6.96 -3.32
C ILE A 46 10.91 -6.50 -1.93
N THR A 47 9.96 -6.10 -1.07
CA THR A 47 10.19 -5.61 0.30
C THR A 47 10.02 -6.77 1.29
N THR A 48 10.83 -6.79 2.34
CA THR A 48 10.66 -7.73 3.45
C THR A 48 9.97 -7.06 4.63
N GLN A 49 9.28 -7.86 5.45
CA GLN A 49 8.87 -7.44 6.78
C GLN A 49 10.09 -6.99 7.59
N PHE A 50 9.90 -5.98 8.45
CA PHE A 50 11.01 -5.42 9.20
C PHE A 50 11.64 -6.49 10.11
N GLY A 51 12.95 -6.67 9.98
CA GLY A 51 13.72 -7.65 10.75
C GLY A 51 13.44 -9.12 10.40
N LYS A 52 12.77 -9.42 9.29
CA LYS A 52 12.42 -10.80 8.87
C LYS A 52 12.74 -11.03 7.39
N ASP A 53 12.89 -12.30 7.01
CA ASP A 53 13.01 -12.72 5.60
C ASP A 53 11.67 -13.24 5.08
N ALA A 54 10.64 -12.38 5.12
CA ALA A 54 9.27 -12.69 4.70
C ALA A 54 8.66 -11.50 3.97
N GLY A 55 7.73 -11.74 3.04
CA GLY A 55 7.03 -10.69 2.28
C GLY A 55 7.46 -10.54 0.82
N LEU A 56 8.50 -11.24 0.38
CA LEU A 56 8.95 -11.25 -1.03
C LEU A 56 8.02 -12.11 -1.90
N SER A 57 7.56 -11.57 -3.02
CA SER A 57 6.68 -12.31 -3.93
C SER A 57 7.48 -13.28 -4.81
N PRO A 58 7.13 -14.58 -4.82
CA PRO A 58 7.64 -15.53 -5.80
C PRO A 58 6.93 -15.37 -7.15
N LEU A 59 7.69 -15.53 -8.23
CA LEU A 59 7.18 -15.73 -9.58
C LEU A 59 6.73 -17.20 -9.76
N PRO A 60 5.96 -17.54 -10.81
CA PRO A 60 5.46 -18.91 -11.02
C PRO A 60 6.53 -20.00 -11.13
N ASP A 61 7.75 -19.64 -11.49
CA ASP A 61 8.91 -20.54 -11.56
C ASP A 61 9.64 -20.71 -10.21
N GLY A 62 9.20 -20.01 -9.17
CA GLY A 62 9.81 -19.99 -7.83
C GLY A 62 10.88 -18.92 -7.63
N THR A 63 11.30 -18.21 -8.69
CA THR A 63 12.24 -17.10 -8.57
C THR A 63 11.60 -15.95 -7.78
N LEU A 64 12.31 -15.33 -6.84
CA LEU A 64 11.79 -14.15 -6.16
C LEU A 64 11.78 -12.96 -7.12
N LEU A 65 10.70 -12.18 -7.14
CA LEU A 65 10.60 -10.98 -7.97
C LEU A 65 11.78 -10.02 -7.71
N ARG A 66 12.22 -9.90 -6.44
CA ARG A 66 13.40 -9.13 -6.06
C ARG A 66 14.63 -9.53 -6.88
N ASP A 67 14.87 -10.82 -7.01
CA ASP A 67 16.06 -11.35 -7.67
C ASP A 67 15.94 -11.20 -9.20
N ALA A 68 14.73 -11.35 -9.74
CA ALA A 68 14.45 -11.07 -11.16
C ALA A 68 14.64 -9.59 -11.52
N VAL A 69 14.17 -8.66 -10.68
CA VAL A 69 14.37 -7.21 -10.86
C VAL A 69 15.84 -6.85 -10.72
N ALA A 70 16.56 -7.44 -9.77
CA ALA A 70 17.99 -7.19 -9.59
C ALA A 70 18.85 -7.71 -10.77
N ALA A 71 18.43 -8.79 -11.42
CA ALA A 71 19.13 -9.36 -12.57
C ALA A 71 19.01 -8.47 -13.83
N ASP A 72 17.88 -7.80 -14.03
CA ASP A 72 17.68 -6.84 -15.13
C ASP A 72 16.77 -5.66 -14.73
N PRO A 73 17.31 -4.66 -14.00
CA PRO A 73 16.52 -3.53 -13.52
C PRO A 73 15.89 -2.72 -14.66
N THR A 74 16.57 -2.60 -15.80
CA THR A 74 16.06 -1.83 -16.94
C THR A 74 14.88 -2.52 -17.61
N ALA A 75 14.91 -3.84 -17.77
CA ALA A 75 13.77 -4.56 -18.33
C ALA A 75 12.55 -4.54 -17.40
N TRP A 76 12.76 -4.59 -16.08
CA TRP A 76 11.65 -4.54 -15.12
C TRP A 76 11.12 -3.13 -14.88
N LEU A 77 12.00 -2.16 -14.66
CA LEU A 77 11.66 -0.84 -14.12
C LEU A 77 11.71 0.28 -15.17
N GLY A 78 12.34 0.03 -16.32
CA GLY A 78 12.65 1.06 -17.31
C GLY A 78 13.98 1.76 -17.04
N ALA A 79 14.59 2.29 -18.09
CA ALA A 79 15.96 2.85 -18.02
C ALA A 79 16.06 4.07 -17.09
N GLU A 80 15.07 4.98 -17.14
CA GLU A 80 15.07 6.20 -16.32
C GLU A 80 14.90 5.89 -14.83
N HIS A 81 13.98 4.98 -14.49
CA HIS A 81 13.78 4.55 -13.10
C HIS A 81 15.01 3.81 -12.58
N ALA A 82 15.55 2.86 -13.37
CA ALA A 82 16.74 2.12 -13.00
C ALA A 82 17.96 3.03 -12.80
N ALA A 83 18.10 4.10 -13.61
CA ALA A 83 19.17 5.08 -13.43
C ALA A 83 19.08 5.85 -12.11
N ARG A 84 17.86 6.13 -11.62
CA ARG A 84 17.62 6.88 -10.38
C ARG A 84 17.60 5.99 -9.13
N TYR A 85 16.98 4.82 -9.23
CA TYR A 85 16.65 3.97 -8.07
C TYR A 85 17.35 2.61 -8.09
N GLY A 86 18.11 2.26 -9.14
CA GLY A 86 18.73 0.96 -9.28
C GLY A 86 17.69 -0.15 -9.45
N ALA A 87 17.85 -1.24 -8.69
CA ALA A 87 16.91 -2.37 -8.67
C ALA A 87 15.72 -2.20 -7.71
N ASP A 88 15.54 -1.00 -7.15
CA ASP A 88 14.47 -0.73 -6.20
C ASP A 88 13.22 -0.23 -6.93
N THR A 89 12.09 -0.91 -6.72
CA THR A 89 10.79 -0.54 -7.30
C THR A 89 10.24 0.78 -6.75
N ALA A 90 10.77 1.27 -5.63
CA ALA A 90 10.27 2.41 -4.87
C ALA A 90 8.78 2.27 -4.46
N LEU A 91 8.27 1.03 -4.45
CA LEU A 91 6.85 0.72 -4.27
C LEU A 91 6.67 -0.63 -3.60
N LEU A 92 5.82 -0.66 -2.58
CA LEU A 92 5.16 -1.85 -2.05
C LEU A 92 3.64 -1.68 -2.17
N VAL A 93 2.97 -2.71 -2.67
CA VAL A 93 1.51 -2.77 -2.79
C VAL A 93 0.98 -3.91 -1.94
N LYS A 94 -0.11 -3.65 -1.21
CA LYS A 94 -0.80 -4.68 -0.44
C LYS A 94 -2.29 -4.67 -0.70
N LEU A 95 -2.90 -5.84 -0.63
CA LEU A 95 -4.30 -5.94 -0.23
C LEU A 95 -4.30 -6.04 1.29
N LEU A 96 -5.04 -5.18 1.97
CA LEU A 96 -5.11 -5.14 3.42
C LEU A 96 -6.58 -5.14 3.86
N ASP A 97 -6.96 -6.18 4.60
CA ASP A 97 -8.29 -6.36 5.18
C ASP A 97 -8.21 -6.16 6.70
N ALA A 98 -8.74 -5.04 7.18
CA ALA A 98 -8.77 -4.72 8.61
C ALA A 98 -9.92 -5.47 9.30
N GLY A 99 -9.75 -6.76 9.60
CA GLY A 99 -10.72 -7.56 10.37
C GLY A 99 -10.82 -7.22 11.86
N GLN A 100 -10.09 -6.19 12.29
CA GLN A 100 -10.20 -5.49 13.57
C GLN A 100 -9.63 -4.08 13.39
N ARG A 101 -9.90 -3.16 14.31
CA ARG A 101 -9.22 -1.86 14.30
C ARG A 101 -7.73 -2.05 14.55
N LEU A 102 -6.91 -1.52 13.66
CA LEU A 102 -5.45 -1.49 13.79
C LEU A 102 -5.04 -0.53 14.93
N PRO A 103 -3.86 -0.71 15.53
CA PRO A 103 -3.37 0.19 16.58
C PRO A 103 -3.10 1.59 16.04
N VAL A 104 -3.11 2.59 16.92
CA VAL A 104 -2.56 3.91 16.57
C VAL A 104 -1.06 3.79 16.33
N HIS A 105 -0.64 4.21 15.16
CA HIS A 105 0.75 4.16 14.71
C HIS A 105 1.06 5.30 13.73
N TYR A 106 2.33 5.43 13.39
CA TYR A 106 2.83 6.34 12.35
C TYR A 106 4.10 5.78 11.76
N HIS A 107 4.65 6.52 10.80
CA HIS A 107 5.72 6.07 9.95
C HIS A 107 6.84 7.10 9.87
N PRO A 108 8.12 6.69 9.86
CA PRO A 108 9.23 7.64 9.72
C PRO A 108 9.28 8.26 8.32
N SER A 109 9.82 9.48 8.22
CA SER A 109 10.15 10.13 6.94
C SER A 109 11.43 9.55 6.34
N ASP A 110 11.71 9.86 5.07
CA ASP A 110 12.97 9.48 4.41
C ASP A 110 14.20 9.98 5.18
N ALA A 111 14.16 11.24 5.65
CA ALA A 111 15.25 11.82 6.42
C ALA A 111 15.46 11.09 7.74
N PHE A 112 14.38 10.83 8.48
CA PHE A 112 14.47 10.11 9.75
C PHE A 112 14.96 8.66 9.55
N ALA A 113 14.46 7.97 8.54
CA ALA A 113 14.89 6.61 8.23
C ALA A 113 16.37 6.56 7.80
N ALA A 114 16.86 7.58 7.09
CA ALA A 114 18.26 7.67 6.71
C ALA A 114 19.16 7.85 7.95
N ASP A 115 18.77 8.75 8.85
CA ASP A 115 19.55 9.11 10.04
C ASP A 115 19.54 8.01 11.12
N HIS A 116 18.41 7.30 11.26
CA HIS A 116 18.18 6.39 12.41
C HIS A 116 18.03 4.91 12.05
N LEU A 117 17.64 4.58 10.82
CA LEU A 117 17.35 3.21 10.38
C LEU A 117 18.26 2.72 9.25
N ASN A 118 19.22 3.55 8.81
CA ASN A 118 20.11 3.28 7.69
C ASN A 118 19.33 2.86 6.42
N CYS A 119 18.22 3.52 6.16
CA CYS A 119 17.36 3.26 5.02
C CYS A 119 17.02 4.57 4.32
N ARG A 120 17.11 4.59 2.98
CA ARG A 120 16.81 5.80 2.21
C ARG A 120 15.32 6.17 2.17
N HIS A 121 14.46 5.20 2.46
CA HIS A 121 13.01 5.35 2.40
C HIS A 121 12.46 5.36 3.83
N GLY A 122 11.58 6.31 4.10
CA GLY A 122 10.63 6.23 5.19
C GLY A 122 9.45 5.37 4.78
N LYS A 123 8.26 5.74 5.25
CA LYS A 123 7.01 5.09 4.85
C LYS A 123 5.84 6.08 4.75
N THR A 124 5.80 6.85 3.67
CA THR A 124 4.56 7.45 3.19
C THR A 124 3.69 6.36 2.55
N GLU A 125 2.39 6.42 2.76
CA GLU A 125 1.44 5.44 2.21
C GLU A 125 0.14 6.09 1.71
N ALA A 126 -0.66 5.32 0.99
CA ALA A 126 -2.00 5.69 0.59
C ALA A 126 -2.91 4.47 0.51
N TRP A 127 -4.17 4.67 0.82
CA TRP A 127 -5.20 3.65 0.83
C TRP A 127 -6.24 3.96 -0.22
N ILE A 128 -6.48 3.00 -1.11
CA ILE A 128 -7.63 3.02 -2.00
C ILE A 128 -8.65 2.08 -1.38
N VAL A 129 -9.73 2.63 -0.84
CA VAL A 129 -10.78 1.84 -0.21
C VAL A 129 -11.54 1.10 -1.30
N VAL A 130 -11.44 -0.23 -1.31
CA VAL A 130 -12.07 -1.10 -2.32
C VAL A 130 -13.24 -1.89 -1.77
N GLY A 131 -13.36 -1.98 -0.45
CA GLY A 131 -14.50 -2.59 0.22
C GLY A 131 -14.63 -2.12 1.66
N THR A 132 -15.84 -2.22 2.19
CA THR A 132 -16.13 -1.94 3.60
C THR A 132 -17.15 -2.93 4.14
N THR A 133 -17.00 -3.34 5.40
CA THR A 133 -17.99 -4.14 6.14
C THR A 133 -18.34 -3.46 7.47
N GLY A 134 -19.47 -3.88 8.06
CA GLY A 134 -19.96 -3.29 9.31
C GLY A 134 -20.68 -1.95 9.12
N PRO A 135 -21.20 -1.38 10.23
CA PRO A 135 -22.11 -0.24 10.16
C PRO A 135 -21.44 1.13 9.98
N ASN A 136 -20.15 1.26 10.34
CA ASN A 136 -19.45 2.55 10.31
C ASN A 136 -17.95 2.41 9.99
N PRO A 137 -17.59 2.00 8.75
CA PRO A 137 -16.19 1.94 8.31
C PRO A 137 -15.53 3.32 8.46
N THR A 138 -14.51 3.39 9.31
CA THR A 138 -13.87 4.64 9.73
C THR A 138 -12.36 4.47 9.76
N VAL A 139 -11.63 5.47 9.30
CA VAL A 139 -10.19 5.60 9.56
C VAL A 139 -9.95 6.76 10.51
N HIS A 140 -8.88 6.68 11.30
CA HIS A 140 -8.49 7.70 12.26
C HIS A 140 -7.19 8.34 11.79
N ILE A 141 -7.16 9.65 11.57
CA ILE A 141 -6.06 10.31 10.86
C ILE A 141 -5.73 11.66 11.51
N GLY A 142 -4.47 11.83 11.92
CA GLY A 142 -3.92 13.07 12.43
C GLY A 142 -4.57 13.53 13.72
N PHE A 143 -3.84 14.28 14.54
CA PHE A 143 -4.42 14.85 15.75
C PHE A 143 -5.50 15.89 15.40
N LYS A 144 -6.59 15.95 16.19
CA LYS A 144 -7.65 16.97 16.05
C LYS A 144 -7.16 18.38 16.36
N ALA A 145 -6.12 18.49 17.18
CA ALA A 145 -5.48 19.72 17.63
C ALA A 145 -3.99 19.46 17.84
N ASP A 146 -3.19 20.51 17.97
CA ASP A 146 -1.77 20.36 18.30
C ASP A 146 -1.62 19.55 19.60
N ALA A 147 -0.76 18.53 19.55
CA ALA A 147 -0.45 17.67 20.67
C ALA A 147 0.85 18.12 21.34
N ASP A 148 0.88 18.05 22.67
CA ASP A 148 2.11 18.27 23.44
C ASP A 148 2.94 16.98 23.48
N ALA A 149 4.23 17.09 23.21
CA ALA A 149 5.13 15.94 23.16
C ALA A 149 5.18 15.15 24.48
N ALA A 150 5.17 15.84 25.63
CA ALA A 150 5.20 15.19 26.94
C ALA A 150 3.87 14.51 27.27
N VAL A 151 2.75 15.04 26.78
CA VAL A 151 1.44 14.40 26.89
C VAL A 151 1.40 13.10 26.07
N VAL A 152 1.86 13.13 24.82
CA VAL A 152 1.93 11.92 23.98
C VAL A 152 2.89 10.90 24.58
N ASP A 153 4.09 11.31 25.00
CA ASP A 153 5.05 10.45 25.67
C ASP A 153 4.45 9.75 26.91
N ASN A 154 3.68 10.49 27.71
CA ASN A 154 2.95 9.90 28.83
C ASN A 154 1.87 8.91 28.36
N TRP A 155 1.08 9.22 27.33
CA TRP A 155 0.12 8.27 26.76
C TRP A 155 0.79 6.97 26.34
N VAL A 156 1.95 7.03 25.66
CA VAL A 156 2.71 5.83 25.26
C VAL A 156 3.22 5.07 26.48
N THR A 157 3.73 5.78 27.48
CA THR A 157 4.26 5.16 28.70
C THR A 157 3.19 4.40 29.48
N VAL A 158 2.02 5.01 29.66
CA VAL A 158 0.91 4.41 30.44
C VAL A 158 -0.07 3.60 29.57
N GLN A 159 0.16 3.56 28.26
CA GLN A 159 -0.71 2.94 27.26
C GLN A 159 -2.16 3.44 27.35
N ASP A 160 -2.35 4.76 27.34
CA ASP A 160 -3.66 5.40 27.29
C ASP A 160 -4.26 5.32 25.88
N ARG A 161 -4.79 4.15 25.54
CA ARG A 161 -5.33 3.80 24.21
C ARG A 161 -6.52 4.68 23.82
N GLU A 162 -7.37 5.01 24.79
CA GLU A 162 -8.54 5.85 24.58
C GLU A 162 -8.13 7.29 24.26
N ALA A 163 -7.14 7.84 24.98
CA ALA A 163 -6.62 9.16 24.66
C ALA A 163 -5.93 9.21 23.30
N MET A 164 -5.08 8.22 22.97
CA MET A 164 -4.41 8.16 21.66
C MET A 164 -5.42 8.13 20.51
N LEU A 165 -6.38 7.19 20.53
CA LEU A 165 -7.38 7.09 19.47
C LEU A 165 -8.33 8.29 19.47
N GLY A 166 -8.76 8.72 20.67
CA GLY A 166 -9.68 9.85 20.86
C GLY A 166 -9.10 11.19 20.42
N ALA A 167 -7.77 11.32 20.38
CA ALA A 167 -7.08 12.50 19.86
C ALA A 167 -7.07 12.57 18.33
N LEU A 168 -7.36 11.47 17.60
CA LEU A 168 -7.31 11.44 16.13
C LEU A 168 -8.64 11.79 15.46
N ASN A 169 -8.60 12.41 14.29
CA ASN A 169 -9.82 12.67 13.52
C ASN A 169 -10.44 11.36 13.01
N ALA A 170 -11.67 11.06 13.42
CA ALA A 170 -12.43 9.94 12.88
C ALA A 170 -13.08 10.35 11.54
N VAL A 171 -12.67 9.70 10.46
CA VAL A 171 -13.10 9.97 9.09
C VAL A 171 -13.83 8.74 8.55
N PRO A 172 -15.15 8.79 8.34
CA PRO A 172 -15.89 7.74 7.66
C PRO A 172 -15.40 7.57 6.23
N VAL A 173 -15.29 6.33 5.78
CA VAL A 173 -14.83 5.99 4.42
C VAL A 173 -15.74 4.97 3.76
N LYS A 174 -15.79 4.98 2.44
CA LYS A 174 -16.51 3.98 1.63
C LYS A 174 -15.66 3.55 0.43
N ALA A 175 -16.07 2.45 -0.22
CA ALA A 175 -15.44 2.02 -1.46
C ALA A 175 -15.39 3.16 -2.50
N GLY A 176 -14.24 3.35 -3.13
CA GLY A 176 -13.94 4.45 -4.04
C GLY A 176 -13.33 5.69 -3.38
N ASP A 177 -13.23 5.74 -2.05
CA ASP A 177 -12.45 6.77 -1.38
C ASP A 177 -10.95 6.48 -1.44
N THR A 178 -10.15 7.53 -1.43
CA THR A 178 -8.69 7.44 -1.32
C THR A 178 -8.21 8.26 -0.14
N VAL A 179 -7.23 7.74 0.59
CA VAL A 179 -6.63 8.41 1.75
C VAL A 179 -5.12 8.40 1.58
N PHE A 180 -4.49 9.56 1.54
CA PHE A 180 -3.03 9.69 1.52
C PHE A 180 -2.52 9.93 2.95
N ILE A 181 -1.48 9.22 3.36
CA ILE A 181 -0.89 9.30 4.71
C ILE A 181 0.58 9.68 4.60
N PRO A 182 0.90 10.98 4.76
CA PRO A 182 2.28 11.43 4.86
C PRO A 182 3.01 10.76 6.03
N ALA A 183 4.31 10.54 5.86
CA ALA A 183 5.16 10.13 6.97
C ALA A 183 5.03 11.09 8.17
N GLY A 184 5.06 10.52 9.37
CA GLY A 184 4.90 11.18 10.66
C GLY A 184 3.45 11.32 11.13
N LEU A 185 2.47 11.27 10.23
CA LEU A 185 1.06 11.45 10.58
C LEU A 185 0.54 10.26 11.41
N PRO A 186 0.07 10.44 12.66
CA PRO A 186 -0.52 9.35 13.42
C PRO A 186 -1.86 8.93 12.83
N HIS A 187 -2.08 7.62 12.72
CA HIS A 187 -3.28 7.07 12.12
C HIS A 187 -3.62 5.67 12.63
N ALA A 188 -4.85 5.23 12.37
CA ALA A 188 -5.33 3.87 12.58
C ALA A 188 -6.45 3.53 11.59
N ILE A 189 -6.42 2.32 11.04
CA ILE A 189 -7.48 1.80 10.16
C ILE A 189 -8.54 1.10 11.03
N GLY A 190 -9.80 1.50 10.88
CA GLY A 190 -10.92 0.87 11.59
C GLY A 190 -11.29 -0.51 11.05
N GLU A 191 -11.98 -1.27 11.89
CA GLU A 191 -12.49 -2.58 11.51
C GLU A 191 -13.43 -2.51 10.30
N GLY A 192 -13.32 -3.49 9.43
CA GLY A 192 -14.13 -3.66 8.24
C GLY A 192 -13.65 -2.89 7.02
N VAL A 193 -12.57 -2.12 7.11
CA VAL A 193 -12.00 -1.38 5.97
C VAL A 193 -11.08 -2.29 5.15
N PHE A 194 -11.38 -2.47 3.85
CA PHE A 194 -10.59 -3.26 2.91
C PHE A 194 -9.99 -2.35 1.83
N ILE A 195 -8.67 -2.39 1.70
CA ILE A 195 -7.91 -1.43 0.89
C ILE A 195 -6.93 -2.12 -0.08
N VAL A 196 -6.66 -1.42 -1.18
CA VAL A 196 -5.37 -1.54 -1.87
C VAL A 196 -4.47 -0.46 -1.27
N GLU A 197 -3.45 -0.88 -0.53
CA GLU A 197 -2.44 0.01 0.06
C GLU A 197 -1.26 0.15 -0.91
N LEU A 198 -0.86 1.38 -1.19
CA LEU A 198 0.41 1.71 -1.83
C LEU A 198 1.29 2.40 -0.81
N GLN A 199 2.57 2.07 -0.79
CA GLN A 199 3.52 2.69 0.13
C GLN A 199 4.93 2.68 -0.45
N GLN A 200 5.79 3.52 0.13
CA GLN A 200 7.24 3.36 -0.03
C GLN A 200 7.69 1.95 0.42
N PRO A 201 8.81 1.42 -0.10
CA PRO A 201 9.13 -0.01 0.01
C PRO A 201 9.81 -0.35 1.35
N THR A 202 9.14 -0.06 2.47
CA THR A 202 9.59 -0.39 3.84
C THR A 202 8.44 -0.90 4.70
N ASP A 203 8.75 -1.75 5.67
CA ASP A 203 7.77 -2.20 6.68
C ASP A 203 7.97 -1.48 8.01
N PHE A 204 8.24 -0.17 7.95
CA PHE A 204 8.47 0.65 9.14
C PHE A 204 7.16 1.12 9.74
N SER A 205 6.82 0.60 10.93
CA SER A 205 5.68 1.07 11.71
C SER A 205 6.12 1.36 13.13
N ILE A 206 5.86 2.60 13.59
CA ILE A 206 6.04 3.00 14.97
C ILE A 206 4.67 2.98 15.66
N THR A 207 4.43 1.93 16.45
CA THR A 207 3.09 1.58 16.95
C THR A 207 2.88 2.02 18.39
N ILE A 208 2.61 3.30 18.62
CA ILE A 208 2.49 3.84 19.98
C ILE A 208 1.42 3.16 20.84
N GLU A 209 0.39 2.60 20.20
CA GLU A 209 -0.61 1.77 20.86
C GLU A 209 -0.27 0.27 20.79
N TRP A 210 0.84 -0.11 21.42
CA TRP A 210 1.40 -1.46 21.28
C TRP A 210 0.76 -2.52 22.19
N GLN A 211 0.35 -2.14 23.40
CA GLN A 211 -0.19 -3.09 24.37
C GLN A 211 -1.46 -3.69 23.79
N GLY A 212 -1.58 -5.02 23.79
CA GLY A 212 -2.73 -5.74 23.22
C GLY A 212 -2.71 -5.89 21.70
N PHE A 213 -1.64 -5.45 21.02
CA PHE A 213 -1.42 -5.67 19.59
C PHE A 213 -0.08 -6.36 19.31
N LEU A 214 1.01 -5.88 19.92
CA LEU A 214 2.36 -6.39 19.72
C LEU A 214 2.83 -7.26 20.89
N ASP A 215 3.93 -7.99 20.67
CA ASP A 215 4.47 -8.97 21.62
C ASP A 215 4.97 -8.34 22.94
N GLY A 216 5.39 -7.07 22.92
CA GLY A 216 5.85 -6.37 24.13
C GLY A 216 6.29 -4.91 23.90
N PRO A 217 6.73 -4.22 24.98
CA PRO A 217 7.07 -2.80 24.97
C PRO A 217 8.28 -2.43 24.10
N ASP A 218 9.09 -3.41 23.67
CA ASP A 218 10.25 -3.15 22.80
C ASP A 218 9.91 -3.28 21.30
N SER A 219 8.71 -3.78 20.97
CA SER A 219 8.34 -4.13 19.59
C SER A 219 7.81 -2.95 18.77
N TRP A 220 7.55 -1.80 19.40
CA TRP A 220 6.80 -0.72 18.76
C TRP A 220 7.66 0.39 18.16
N HIS A 221 8.92 0.49 18.55
CA HIS A 221 9.78 1.64 18.24
C HIS A 221 10.92 1.28 17.28
N LEU A 222 10.84 0.17 16.55
CA LEU A 222 11.85 -0.26 15.57
C LEU A 222 13.29 -0.36 16.12
N GLY A 223 13.44 -0.64 17.43
CA GLY A 223 14.75 -0.66 18.09
C GLY A 223 15.36 0.71 18.45
N LEU A 224 14.65 1.82 18.20
CA LEU A 224 15.14 3.19 18.42
C LEU A 224 15.08 3.66 19.87
N GLY A 225 14.22 3.06 20.68
CA GLY A 225 13.80 3.58 21.98
C GLY A 225 12.73 4.67 21.86
N GLN A 226 11.95 4.86 22.92
CA GLN A 226 10.76 5.72 22.91
C GLN A 226 11.06 7.17 22.52
N THR A 227 12.08 7.78 23.13
CA THR A 227 12.43 9.18 22.90
C THR A 227 12.73 9.46 21.43
N VAL A 228 13.61 8.66 20.81
CA VAL A 228 14.00 8.83 19.40
C VAL A 228 12.82 8.50 18.48
N ALA A 229 12.05 7.46 18.78
CA ALA A 229 10.89 7.11 17.96
C ALA A 229 9.89 8.27 17.88
N LEU A 230 9.56 8.90 19.02
CA LEU A 230 8.61 10.02 19.09
C LEU A 230 9.07 11.29 18.36
N GLU A 231 10.36 11.43 18.02
CA GLU A 231 10.85 12.55 17.20
C GLU A 231 10.31 12.49 15.75
N ALA A 232 9.91 11.31 15.26
CA ALA A 232 9.33 11.15 13.93
C ALA A 232 7.81 11.46 13.87
N LEU A 233 7.16 11.71 15.02
CA LEU A 233 5.72 11.92 15.08
C LEU A 233 5.33 13.37 14.73
N ASP A 234 4.38 13.55 13.81
CA ASP A 234 3.74 14.84 13.57
C ASP A 234 2.77 15.17 14.71
N LEU A 235 3.13 16.17 15.52
CA LEU A 235 2.33 16.65 16.64
C LEU A 235 1.34 17.76 16.25
N SER A 236 1.29 18.17 14.99
CA SER A 236 0.40 19.26 14.56
C SER A 236 -1.07 18.83 14.48
N GLY A 237 -1.99 19.77 14.71
CA GLY A 237 -3.42 19.58 14.54
C GLY A 237 -3.84 19.61 13.07
N TRP A 238 -4.58 18.60 12.66
CA TRP A 238 -5.14 18.44 11.32
C TRP A 238 -6.61 18.85 11.30
N ASP A 239 -6.87 20.07 10.88
CA ASP A 239 -8.22 20.58 10.64
C ASP A 239 -8.85 19.97 9.37
N ALA A 240 -10.13 20.26 9.15
CA ALA A 240 -10.87 19.77 7.99
C ALA A 240 -10.21 20.16 6.65
N LYS A 241 -9.62 21.35 6.56
CA LYS A 241 -8.97 21.81 5.33
C LYS A 241 -7.73 20.98 5.01
N ARG A 242 -6.93 20.62 6.01
CA ARG A 242 -5.79 19.72 5.84
C ARG A 242 -6.26 18.32 5.47
N LEU A 243 -7.28 17.78 6.15
CA LEU A 243 -7.84 16.46 5.81
C LEU A 243 -8.37 16.39 4.38
N ASP A 244 -9.05 17.45 3.89
CA ASP A 244 -9.54 17.55 2.51
C ASP A 244 -8.42 17.48 1.46
N THR A 245 -7.16 17.73 1.83
CA THR A 245 -6.03 17.59 0.90
C THR A 245 -5.64 16.14 0.67
N ILE A 246 -5.89 15.26 1.64
CA ILE A 246 -5.44 13.87 1.65
C ILE A 246 -6.56 12.83 1.56
N VAL A 247 -7.80 13.20 1.90
CA VAL A 247 -8.98 12.35 1.71
C VAL A 247 -9.72 12.81 0.45
N LYS A 248 -9.90 11.91 -0.51
CA LYS A 248 -10.64 12.18 -1.75
C LYS A 248 -11.73 11.15 -1.97
N HIS A 249 -12.87 11.62 -2.44
CA HIS A 249 -14.01 10.78 -2.82
C HIS A 249 -14.00 10.61 -4.33
N THR A 250 -13.61 9.43 -4.80
CA THR A 250 -13.50 9.17 -6.24
C THR A 250 -14.55 8.18 -6.74
N ALA A 251 -15.45 7.66 -5.89
CA ALA A 251 -16.40 6.61 -6.25
C ALA A 251 -17.23 6.91 -7.52
N ASP A 252 -17.67 8.16 -7.71
CA ASP A 252 -18.53 8.57 -8.82
C ASP A 252 -17.76 8.90 -10.11
N ARG A 253 -16.44 8.67 -10.13
CA ARG A 253 -15.56 8.89 -11.29
C ARG A 253 -15.44 7.63 -12.14
N HIS A 254 -15.96 7.71 -13.36
CA HIS A 254 -16.08 6.62 -14.34
C HIS A 254 -15.33 6.92 -15.65
N GLU A 255 -14.46 7.92 -15.67
CA GLU A 255 -13.57 8.14 -16.82
C GLU A 255 -12.67 6.90 -17.03
N PRO A 256 -12.25 6.57 -18.26
CA PRO A 256 -11.49 5.33 -18.51
C PRO A 256 -10.24 5.18 -17.64
N CYS A 257 -9.59 6.29 -17.30
CA CYS A 257 -8.48 6.34 -16.35
C CYS A 257 -8.70 7.47 -15.35
N VAL A 258 -8.82 7.12 -14.07
CA VAL A 258 -8.98 8.04 -12.95
C VAL A 258 -7.66 8.07 -12.17
N ASP A 259 -6.97 9.20 -12.18
CA ASP A 259 -5.85 9.43 -11.26
C ASP A 259 -6.37 9.52 -9.81
N LEU A 260 -5.89 8.60 -8.98
CA LEU A 260 -6.29 8.46 -7.58
C LEU A 260 -5.36 9.23 -6.63
N LEU A 261 -4.13 9.55 -7.06
CA LEU A 261 -3.08 10.13 -6.21
C LEU A 261 -2.32 11.26 -6.93
N PRO A 262 -3.00 12.34 -7.39
CA PRO A 262 -2.40 13.35 -8.25
C PRO A 262 -1.29 14.21 -7.59
N ASN A 263 -1.19 14.19 -6.26
CA ASN A 263 -0.23 14.99 -5.50
C ASN A 263 0.86 14.15 -4.82
N SER A 264 1.04 12.89 -5.24
CA SER A 264 2.04 12.00 -4.66
C SER A 264 3.33 12.03 -5.47
N ASP A 265 4.45 12.26 -4.77
CA ASP A 265 5.80 12.16 -5.34
C ASP A 265 6.44 10.77 -5.11
N PHE A 266 5.76 9.87 -4.37
CA PHE A 266 6.33 8.59 -3.92
C PHE A 266 5.86 7.38 -4.73
N PHE A 267 4.65 7.44 -5.27
CA PHE A 267 4.01 6.38 -6.06
C PHE A 267 2.75 6.96 -6.69
N ARG A 268 2.24 6.29 -7.73
CA ARG A 268 1.04 6.71 -8.45
C ARG A 268 0.02 5.58 -8.45
N ALA A 269 -1.27 5.92 -8.49
CA ALA A 269 -2.33 4.95 -8.64
C ALA A 269 -3.39 5.43 -9.61
N GLN A 270 -3.83 4.54 -10.48
CA GLN A 270 -4.88 4.79 -11.46
C GLN A 270 -5.99 3.77 -11.28
N ARG A 271 -7.25 4.20 -11.22
CA ARG A 271 -8.39 3.30 -11.43
C ARG A 271 -8.74 3.27 -12.90
N LEU A 272 -8.76 2.08 -13.47
CA LEU A 272 -9.04 1.81 -14.87
C LEU A 272 -10.46 1.26 -15.00
N HIS A 273 -11.27 1.88 -15.85
CA HIS A 273 -12.62 1.43 -16.20
C HIS A 273 -12.64 1.01 -17.68
N ALA A 274 -12.41 -0.28 -17.93
CA ALA A 274 -12.15 -0.81 -19.27
C ALA A 274 -13.43 -1.14 -20.06
N ASP A 275 -14.47 -0.32 -19.93
CA ASP A 275 -15.71 -0.40 -20.73
C ASP A 275 -15.45 -0.15 -22.22
N SER A 276 -14.38 0.61 -22.49
CA SER A 276 -13.75 0.77 -23.80
C SER A 276 -12.25 0.50 -23.66
N PRO A 277 -11.54 0.13 -24.74
CA PRO A 277 -10.11 -0.16 -24.66
C PRO A 277 -9.30 1.04 -24.14
N ILE A 278 -8.42 0.78 -23.17
CA ILE A 278 -7.52 1.76 -22.55
C ILE A 278 -6.09 1.43 -22.97
N GLU A 279 -5.41 2.39 -23.58
CA GLU A 279 -3.97 2.31 -23.85
C GLU A 279 -3.18 2.68 -22.59
N LEU A 280 -2.12 1.92 -22.33
CA LEU A 280 -1.27 2.02 -21.14
C LEU A 280 0.19 2.13 -21.57
N ASP A 281 0.85 3.21 -21.15
CA ASP A 281 2.28 3.40 -21.41
C ASP A 281 3.12 2.30 -20.71
N PRO A 282 4.29 1.93 -21.26
CA PRO A 282 5.23 1.02 -20.63
C PRO A 282 5.60 1.50 -19.21
N SER A 283 5.48 0.62 -18.23
CA SER A 283 5.92 0.88 -16.85
C SER A 283 6.02 -0.42 -16.07
N PHE A 284 6.91 -0.47 -15.08
CA PHE A 284 6.68 -1.39 -13.97
C PHE A 284 5.32 -1.06 -13.34
N ALA A 285 4.47 -2.06 -13.11
CA ALA A 285 3.19 -1.85 -12.44
C ALA A 285 2.75 -3.09 -11.68
N VAL A 286 2.00 -2.87 -10.59
CA VAL A 286 1.15 -3.89 -10.00
C VAL A 286 -0.28 -3.61 -10.42
N LEU A 287 -0.97 -4.59 -10.99
CA LEU A 287 -2.36 -4.47 -11.42
C LEU A 287 -3.25 -5.37 -10.55
N VAL A 288 -4.29 -4.79 -9.95
CA VAL A 288 -5.28 -5.50 -9.13
C VAL A 288 -6.64 -5.38 -9.82
N VAL A 289 -7.21 -6.51 -10.26
CA VAL A 289 -8.53 -6.53 -10.90
C VAL A 289 -9.62 -6.61 -9.83
N LEU A 290 -10.39 -5.54 -9.68
CA LEU A 290 -11.41 -5.40 -8.63
C LEU A 290 -12.76 -5.99 -9.03
N ASP A 291 -13.11 -5.88 -10.32
CA ASP A 291 -14.39 -6.36 -10.84
C ASP A 291 -14.31 -6.69 -12.34
N GLY A 292 -15.26 -7.51 -12.81
CA GLY A 292 -15.42 -7.86 -14.21
C GLY A 292 -14.38 -8.84 -14.76
N GLU A 293 -14.30 -8.92 -16.08
CA GLU A 293 -13.37 -9.76 -16.82
C GLU A 293 -12.89 -9.04 -18.09
N GLY A 294 -11.77 -9.47 -18.67
CA GLY A 294 -11.24 -8.81 -19.84
C GLY A 294 -9.90 -9.36 -20.31
N ARG A 295 -9.17 -8.56 -21.08
CA ARG A 295 -7.88 -8.94 -21.67
C ARG A 295 -6.86 -7.84 -21.55
N LEU A 296 -5.63 -8.23 -21.20
CA LEU A 296 -4.43 -7.40 -21.31
C LEU A 296 -3.65 -7.81 -22.56
N HIS A 297 -3.50 -6.86 -23.47
CA HIS A 297 -2.69 -6.96 -24.67
C HIS A 297 -1.35 -6.27 -24.40
N THR A 298 -0.25 -6.85 -24.84
CA THR A 298 1.10 -6.26 -24.74
C THR A 298 1.80 -6.36 -26.08
N GLU A 299 2.93 -5.68 -26.27
CA GLU A 299 3.67 -5.69 -27.55
C GLU A 299 4.17 -7.10 -27.94
N GLY A 300 4.24 -8.04 -26.99
CA GLY A 300 4.67 -9.41 -27.23
C GLY A 300 3.76 -10.47 -26.61
N GLY A 301 3.23 -11.36 -27.44
CA GLY A 301 2.51 -12.56 -27.02
C GLY A 301 0.99 -12.51 -27.20
N ASP A 302 0.34 -13.58 -26.77
CA ASP A 302 -1.11 -13.70 -26.82
C ASP A 302 -1.76 -12.83 -25.72
N PRO A 303 -2.98 -12.31 -25.94
CA PRO A 303 -3.72 -11.58 -24.92
C PRO A 303 -3.92 -12.40 -23.65
N ILE A 304 -3.67 -11.79 -22.50
CA ILE A 304 -3.79 -12.42 -21.18
C ILE A 304 -5.20 -12.18 -20.66
N ALA A 305 -5.93 -13.25 -20.37
CA ALA A 305 -7.24 -13.15 -19.75
C ALA A 305 -7.12 -12.64 -18.30
N LEU A 306 -7.98 -11.69 -17.95
CA LEU A 306 -8.09 -11.08 -16.64
C LEU A 306 -9.51 -11.33 -16.10
N ARG A 307 -9.62 -11.54 -14.80
CA ARG A 307 -10.90 -11.57 -14.08
C ARG A 307 -10.74 -11.00 -12.68
N ARG A 308 -11.85 -10.59 -12.08
CA ARG A 308 -11.93 -10.18 -10.67
C ARG A 308 -11.07 -11.08 -9.77
N GLY A 309 -10.25 -10.45 -8.93
CA GLY A 309 -9.36 -11.12 -7.99
C GLY A 309 -7.97 -11.44 -8.53
N ASP A 310 -7.75 -11.28 -9.83
CA ASP A 310 -6.43 -11.45 -10.39
C ASP A 310 -5.53 -10.27 -10.00
N THR A 311 -4.30 -10.62 -9.65
CA THR A 311 -3.21 -9.68 -9.39
C THR A 311 -2.06 -9.98 -10.32
N PHE A 312 -1.49 -8.95 -10.95
CA PHE A 312 -0.37 -9.08 -11.88
C PHE A 312 0.76 -8.13 -11.51
N VAL A 313 1.99 -8.54 -11.84
CA VAL A 313 3.12 -7.62 -11.99
C VAL A 313 3.44 -7.48 -13.48
N LEU A 314 3.58 -6.24 -13.93
CA LEU A 314 3.92 -5.89 -15.30
C LEU A 314 5.37 -5.38 -15.30
N PRO A 315 6.28 -6.00 -16.05
CA PRO A 315 7.61 -5.44 -16.30
C PRO A 315 7.51 -4.32 -17.34
N HIS A 316 8.36 -3.29 -17.24
CA HIS A 316 8.45 -2.22 -18.23
C HIS A 316 8.68 -2.77 -19.66
N ALA A 317 9.47 -3.84 -19.81
CA ALA A 317 9.75 -4.51 -21.07
C ALA A 317 8.54 -5.24 -21.70
N ALA A 318 7.40 -5.32 -21.00
CA ALA A 318 6.13 -5.72 -21.64
C ALA A 318 5.67 -4.69 -22.69
N GLY A 319 6.23 -3.47 -22.65
CA GLY A 319 5.97 -2.43 -23.62
C GLY A 319 4.58 -1.82 -23.46
N SER A 320 4.13 -1.15 -24.51
CA SER A 320 2.82 -0.52 -24.58
C SER A 320 1.76 -1.60 -24.47
N SER A 321 0.75 -1.34 -23.66
CA SER A 321 -0.27 -2.32 -23.33
C SER A 321 -1.66 -1.76 -23.56
N LYS A 322 -2.62 -2.63 -23.83
CA LYS A 322 -4.03 -2.26 -23.97
C LYS A 322 -4.91 -3.15 -23.10
N LEU A 323 -5.80 -2.53 -22.35
CA LEU A 323 -6.75 -3.19 -21.46
C LEU A 323 -8.17 -3.04 -22.00
N ASP A 324 -8.90 -4.14 -22.17
CA ASP A 324 -10.32 -4.12 -22.57
C ASP A 324 -11.13 -5.22 -21.89
N GLY A 325 -12.47 -5.14 -21.95
CA GLY A 325 -13.37 -6.23 -21.56
C GLY A 325 -14.48 -5.89 -20.56
N GLY A 326 -14.61 -4.65 -20.10
CA GLY A 326 -15.60 -4.28 -19.08
C GLY A 326 -15.17 -4.68 -17.66
N LEU A 327 -13.90 -4.45 -17.34
CA LEU A 327 -13.34 -4.69 -16.00
C LEU A 327 -12.98 -3.38 -15.30
N VAL A 328 -12.94 -3.43 -13.98
CA VAL A 328 -12.39 -2.36 -13.14
C VAL A 328 -11.11 -2.85 -12.48
N ALA A 329 -10.02 -2.11 -12.62
CA ALA A 329 -8.74 -2.45 -12.02
C ALA A 329 -8.07 -1.23 -11.37
N VAL A 330 -7.20 -1.48 -10.40
CA VAL A 330 -6.26 -0.50 -9.88
C VAL A 330 -4.88 -0.82 -10.43
N ARG A 331 -4.26 0.14 -11.11
CA ARG A 331 -2.88 0.09 -11.57
C ARG A 331 -2.01 0.92 -10.63
N CYS A 332 -1.18 0.24 -9.86
CA CYS A 332 -0.22 0.82 -8.93
C CYS A 332 1.14 0.96 -9.61
N LEU A 333 1.75 2.14 -9.50
CA LEU A 333 2.92 2.54 -10.28
C LEU A 333 3.99 3.14 -9.37
N PRO A 334 5.28 2.95 -9.72
CA PRO A 334 6.38 3.64 -9.07
C PRO A 334 6.25 5.16 -9.24
N PRO A 335 7.02 5.95 -8.47
CA PRO A 335 7.05 7.40 -8.64
C PRO A 335 7.47 7.76 -10.07
N GLU A 336 6.98 8.90 -10.55
CA GLU A 336 7.46 9.43 -11.81
C GLU A 336 8.91 9.91 -11.65
N VAL A 337 9.76 9.55 -12.61
CA VAL A 337 11.15 10.03 -12.64
C VAL A 337 11.14 11.43 -13.22
N ARG A 338 10.99 12.46 -12.36
CA ARG A 338 11.14 13.85 -12.79
C ARG A 338 12.61 14.13 -13.08
N THR A 339 12.88 14.64 -14.29
CA THR A 339 14.19 15.07 -14.77
C THR A 339 14.61 16.43 -14.21
#